data_AF-E7D020-F1
#
_entry.id   AF-E7D020-F1
#
_cell.length_a   1.000
_cell.length_b   1.000
_cell.length_c   1.000
_cell.angle_alpha   90.00
_cell.angle_beta   90.00
_cell.angle_gamma   90.00
#
_symmetry.space_group_name_H-M   'P 1'
#
loop_
_entity.id
_entity.type
_entity.pdbx_description
1 polymer ?
#
loop_
_entity_poly.entity_id
_entity_poly.type
_entity_poly.pdbx_seq_one_letter_code
_entity_poly.pdbx_strand_id
1 'polypeptide(L)'
;ALDPEYAKALGVNIDELLLSQPDYGEQGLQIAEKLITSGAVDLVVIDSVAALVPKAEIDGEIGDSSVGLQARMMSQAMRKLAGHINKTKTTAIFINQLREKVGVMFGSPETTPG
;
A
#
# COMPACT_ATOMS: atom_id res chain seq x y z
N ALA A 1 -2.24 11.36 -7.60
CA ALA A 1 -0.79 11.59 -7.48
C ALA A 1 -0.55 12.65 -6.41
N LEU A 2 0.57 12.60 -5.69
CA LEU A 2 0.94 13.58 -4.67
C LEU A 2 1.10 14.97 -5.30
N ASP A 3 0.46 15.99 -4.74
CA ASP A 3 0.65 17.38 -5.12
C ASP A 3 1.84 17.96 -4.32
N PRO A 4 2.98 18.29 -4.98
CA PRO A 4 4.17 18.78 -4.30
C PRO A 4 3.99 20.19 -3.72
N GLU A 5 3.16 21.05 -4.34
CA GLU A 5 2.90 22.40 -3.83
C GLU A 5 2.08 22.32 -2.54
N TYR A 6 1.04 21.48 -2.55
CA TYR A 6 0.22 21.25 -1.35
C TYR A 6 1.03 20.59 -0.23
N ALA A 7 1.84 19.59 -0.54
CA ALA A 7 2.71 18.93 0.45
C ALA A 7 3.71 19.91 1.06
N LYS A 8 4.31 20.79 0.25
CA LYS A 8 5.21 21.85 0.74
C LYS A 8 4.47 22.84 1.65
N ALA A 9 3.23 23.22 1.31
CA ALA A 9 2.39 24.07 2.15
C ALA A 9 2.05 23.43 3.52
N LEU A 10 2.03 22.09 3.59
CA LEU A 10 1.86 21.33 4.82
C LEU A 10 3.18 21.09 5.60
N GLY A 11 4.31 21.63 5.12
CA GLY A 11 5.61 21.54 5.80
C GLY A 11 6.43 20.30 5.43
N VAL A 12 6.07 19.58 4.37
CA VAL A 12 6.88 18.46 3.85
C VAL A 12 8.11 19.01 3.14
N ASN A 13 9.28 18.44 3.45
CA ASN A 13 10.51 18.70 2.67
C ASN A 13 10.48 17.90 1.36
N ILE A 14 10.13 18.56 0.26
CA ILE A 14 9.99 17.91 -1.06
C ILE A 14 11.33 17.44 -1.61
N ASP A 15 12.44 18.12 -1.29
CA ASP A 15 13.76 17.81 -1.84
C ASP A 15 14.34 16.50 -1.26
N GLU A 16 13.93 16.13 -0.04
CA GLU A 16 14.33 14.89 0.63
C GLU A 16 13.27 13.78 0.51
N LEU A 17 12.09 14.09 -0.05
CA LEU A 17 11.00 13.13 -0.18
C LEU A 17 11.27 12.15 -1.32
N LEU A 18 11.50 10.88 -0.98
CA LEU A 18 11.55 9.79 -1.95
C LEU A 18 10.14 9.47 -2.46
N LEU A 19 9.90 9.67 -3.75
CA LEU A 19 8.64 9.34 -4.42
C LEU A 19 8.81 8.14 -5.34
N SER A 20 7.90 7.17 -5.25
CA SER A 20 7.83 6.02 -6.14
C SER A 20 6.39 5.84 -6.65
N GLN A 21 6.24 5.64 -7.97
CA GLN A 21 4.97 5.32 -8.61
C GLN A 21 5.08 3.92 -9.24
N PRO A 22 4.70 2.86 -8.51
CA PRO A 22 4.77 1.50 -9.03
C PRO A 22 3.67 1.24 -10.06
N ASP A 23 3.97 0.39 -11.03
CA ASP A 23 3.08 -0.13 -12.06
C ASP A 23 2.08 -1.14 -11.50
N TYR A 24 2.48 -1.95 -10.51
CA TYR A 24 1.65 -2.99 -9.88
C TYR A 24 1.95 -3.17 -8.37
N GLY A 25 1.01 -3.78 -7.66
CA GLY A 25 1.03 -3.90 -6.20
C GLY A 25 2.26 -4.59 -5.63
N GLU A 26 2.69 -5.72 -6.23
CA GLU A 26 3.89 -6.42 -5.78
C GLU A 26 5.16 -5.58 -5.94
N GLN A 27 5.25 -4.79 -7.01
CA GLN A 27 6.40 -3.89 -7.23
C GLN A 27 6.44 -2.81 -6.14
N GLY A 28 5.29 -2.18 -5.85
CA GLY A 28 5.19 -1.17 -4.78
C GLY A 28 5.62 -1.72 -3.42
N LEU A 29 5.14 -2.91 -3.06
CA LEU A 29 5.50 -3.57 -1.80
C LEU A 29 6.98 -3.99 -1.76
N GLN A 30 7.57 -4.40 -2.89
CA GLN A 30 9.00 -4.72 -2.99
C GLN A 30 9.89 -3.46 -2.86
N ILE A 31 9.46 -2.33 -3.41
CA ILE A 31 10.17 -1.05 -3.25
C ILE A 31 10.15 -0.64 -1.77
N ALA A 32 8.98 -0.70 -1.12
CA ALA A 32 8.86 -0.44 0.30
C ALA A 32 9.73 -1.38 1.15
N GLU A 33 9.73 -2.68 0.85
CA GLU A 33 10.57 -3.67 1.54
C GLU A 33 12.06 -3.35 1.43
N LYS A 34 12.54 -2.98 0.23
CA LYS A 34 13.94 -2.61 0.00
C LYS A 34 14.33 -1.36 0.79
N LEU A 35 13.48 -0.32 0.77
CA LEU A 35 13.71 0.91 1.52
C LEU A 35 13.77 0.64 3.02
N ILE A 36 12.78 -0.08 3.57
CA ILE A 36 12.75 -0.46 4.99
C ILE A 36 14.00 -1.27 5.34
N THR A 37 14.32 -2.31 4.57
CA THR A 37 15.43 -3.23 4.89
C THR A 37 16.79 -2.53 4.81
N SER A 38 16.94 -1.51 3.96
CA SER A 38 18.17 -0.72 3.88
C SER A 38 18.43 0.13 5.13
N GLY A 39 17.39 0.40 5.94
CA GLY A 39 17.46 1.34 7.06
C GLY A 39 17.65 2.80 6.64
N ALA A 40 17.52 3.11 5.35
CA ALA A 40 17.69 4.47 4.82
C ALA A 40 16.47 5.38 5.05
N VAL A 41 15.34 4.82 5.51
CA VAL A 41 14.11 5.58 5.75
C VAL A 41 13.56 5.32 7.15
N ASP A 42 13.19 6.39 7.83
CA ASP A 42 12.51 6.34 9.13
C ASP A 42 10.98 6.16 8.97
N LEU A 43 10.43 6.57 7.82
CA LEU A 43 9.00 6.50 7.54
C LEU A 43 8.73 6.16 6.07
N VAL A 44 7.77 5.26 5.84
CA VAL A 44 7.24 4.96 4.51
C VAL A 44 5.71 5.07 4.52
N VAL A 45 5.15 5.72 3.50
CA VAL A 45 3.70 5.83 3.29
C VAL A 45 3.32 5.13 2.00
N ILE A 46 2.29 4.30 2.05
CA ILE A 46 1.73 3.61 0.91
C ILE A 46 0.33 4.17 0.67
N ASP A 47 0.20 4.98 -0.37
CA ASP A 47 -1.03 5.65 -0.80
C ASP A 47 -1.48 5.13 -2.16
N SER A 48 -2.39 4.15 -2.24
CA SER A 48 -3.13 3.50 -1.16
C SER A 48 -3.18 1.98 -1.35
N VAL A 49 -3.55 1.23 -0.31
CA VAL A 49 -3.74 -0.24 -0.38
C VAL A 49 -4.73 -0.62 -1.48
N ALA A 50 -5.82 0.15 -1.62
CA ALA A 50 -6.81 -0.06 -2.67
C ALA A 50 -6.21 0.00 -4.09
N ALA A 51 -5.12 0.75 -4.28
CA ALA A 51 -4.42 0.90 -5.56
C ALA A 51 -3.29 -0.12 -5.75
N LEU A 52 -3.00 -0.99 -4.78
CA LEU A 52 -2.05 -2.09 -4.93
C LEU A 52 -2.70 -3.23 -5.72
N VAL A 53 -2.88 -3.03 -7.02
CA VAL A 53 -3.49 -4.02 -7.93
C VAL A 53 -2.45 -5.10 -8.25
N PRO A 54 -2.73 -6.40 -8.00
CA PRO A 54 -1.80 -7.47 -8.33
C PRO A 54 -1.47 -7.50 -9.81
N LYS A 55 -0.22 -7.83 -10.16
CA LYS A 55 0.20 -7.88 -11.57
C LYS A 55 -0.71 -8.76 -12.44
N ALA A 56 -1.12 -9.92 -11.94
CA ALA A 56 -1.98 -10.83 -12.69
C ALA A 56 -3.39 -10.25 -12.98
N GLU A 57 -3.84 -9.26 -12.21
CA GLU A 57 -5.09 -8.55 -12.47
C GLU A 57 -4.89 -7.42 -13.50
N ILE A 58 -3.73 -6.77 -13.50
CA ILE A 58 -3.37 -5.77 -14.54
C ILE A 58 -3.20 -6.43 -15.91
N ASP A 59 -2.56 -7.60 -15.94
CA ASP A 59 -2.31 -8.36 -17.17
C ASP A 59 -3.55 -9.13 -17.66
N GLY A 60 -4.61 -9.22 -16.85
CA GLY A 60 -5.87 -9.91 -17.16
C GLY A 60 -6.89 -9.03 -17.89
N GLU A 61 -8.04 -9.61 -18.24
CA GLU A 61 -9.14 -8.86 -18.85
C GLU A 61 -10.10 -8.31 -17.80
N ILE A 62 -10.73 -7.17 -18.11
CA ILE A 62 -11.77 -6.60 -17.25
C ILE A 62 -12.94 -7.58 -17.17
N GLY A 63 -13.20 -8.09 -15.97
CA GLY A 63 -14.25 -9.08 -15.71
C GLY A 63 -13.72 -10.47 -15.36
N ASP A 64 -12.41 -10.70 -15.49
CA ASP A 64 -11.79 -11.92 -14.99
C ASP A 64 -11.90 -12.02 -13.46
N SER A 65 -12.15 -13.24 -12.98
CA SER A 65 -12.32 -13.49 -11.55
C SER A 65 -10.96 -13.64 -10.86
N SER A 66 -10.53 -12.63 -10.12
CA SER A 66 -9.29 -12.60 -9.32
C SER A 66 -9.57 -12.58 -7.81
N VAL A 67 -10.58 -13.33 -7.35
CA VAL A 67 -11.08 -13.26 -5.95
C VAL A 67 -9.96 -13.46 -4.93
N GLY A 68 -9.74 -12.46 -4.08
CA GLY A 68 -8.82 -12.51 -2.94
C GLY A 68 -7.34 -12.45 -3.29
N LEU A 69 -6.97 -12.16 -4.54
CA LEU A 69 -5.57 -12.06 -4.95
C LEU A 69 -4.83 -10.95 -4.21
N GLN A 70 -5.43 -9.77 -4.10
CA GLN A 70 -4.89 -8.63 -3.35
C GLN A 70 -4.70 -8.95 -1.86
N ALA A 71 -5.70 -9.53 -1.20
CA ALA A 71 -5.62 -9.90 0.22
C ALA A 71 -4.50 -10.92 0.50
N ARG A 72 -4.31 -11.89 -0.40
CA ARG A 72 -3.20 -12.85 -0.31
C ARG A 72 -1.84 -12.18 -0.47
N MET A 73 -1.71 -11.28 -1.45
CA MET A 73 -0.49 -10.50 -1.67
C MET A 73 -0.16 -9.66 -0.42
N MET A 74 -1.14 -8.93 0.11
CA MET A 74 -0.98 -8.13 1.33
C MET A 74 -0.58 -8.98 2.54
N SER A 75 -1.24 -10.11 2.75
CA SER A 75 -0.90 -11.05 3.84
C SER A 75 0.55 -11.56 3.75
N GLN A 76 1.03 -11.84 2.54
CA GLN A 76 2.42 -12.27 2.33
C GLN A 76 3.41 -11.12 2.56
N ALA A 77 3.10 -9.92 2.08
CA ALA A 77 3.94 -8.75 2.25
C ALA A 77 4.04 -8.33 3.73
N MET A 78 2.92 -8.25 4.45
CA MET A 78 2.89 -7.88 5.86
C MET A 78 3.74 -8.82 6.72
N ARG A 79 3.70 -10.12 6.43
CA ARG A 79 4.52 -11.12 7.13
C ARG A 79 6.02 -10.85 7.02
N LYS A 80 6.49 -10.40 5.86
CA LYS A 80 7.90 -10.05 5.63
C LYS A 80 8.23 -8.69 6.22
N LEU A 81 7.40 -7.69 5.94
CA LEU A 81 7.62 -6.29 6.32
C LEU A 81 7.65 -6.11 7.84
N ALA A 82 6.78 -6.77 8.60
CA ALA A 82 6.73 -6.63 10.06
C ALA A 82 8.08 -6.94 10.73
N GLY A 83 8.79 -7.95 10.25
CA GLY A 83 10.11 -8.31 10.75
C GLY A 83 11.17 -7.26 10.44
N HIS A 84 11.15 -6.68 9.23
CA HIS A 84 12.09 -5.64 8.83
C HIS A 84 11.82 -4.31 9.54
N ILE A 85 10.56 -3.88 9.58
CA ILE A 85 10.08 -2.67 10.29
C ILE A 85 10.59 -2.66 11.73
N ASN A 86 10.44 -3.76 12.48
CA ASN A 86 10.88 -3.80 13.87
C ASN A 86 12.41 -3.72 14.02
N LYS A 87 13.17 -4.27 13.06
CA LYS A 87 14.64 -4.25 13.08
C LYS A 87 15.19 -2.87 12.75
N THR A 88 14.63 -2.21 11.74
CA THR A 88 15.13 -0.92 11.25
C THR A 88 14.49 0.27 11.95
N LYS A 89 13.47 0.04 12.80
CA LYS A 89 12.70 1.09 13.48
C LYS A 89 11.98 2.05 12.52
N THR A 90 11.79 1.62 11.27
CA THR A 90 10.99 2.34 10.29
C THR A 90 9.51 2.28 10.67
N THR A 91 8.78 3.39 10.51
CA THR A 91 7.32 3.44 10.60
C THR A 91 6.71 3.22 9.22
N ALA A 92 5.76 2.31 9.09
CA ALA A 92 5.02 2.10 7.84
C ALA A 92 3.55 2.50 8.00
N ILE A 93 3.08 3.41 7.14
CA ILE A 93 1.69 3.89 7.10
C ILE A 93 1.04 3.40 5.82
N PHE A 94 -0.10 2.73 5.96
CA PHE A 94 -0.92 2.27 4.84
C PHE A 94 -2.20 3.10 4.80
N ILE A 95 -2.36 3.89 3.74
CA ILE A 95 -3.61 4.59 3.47
C ILE A 95 -4.56 3.59 2.82
N ASN A 96 -5.79 3.51 3.32
CA ASN A 96 -6.79 2.62 2.78
C ASN A 96 -8.14 3.32 2.66
N GLN A 97 -9.04 2.71 1.91
CA GLN A 97 -10.35 3.25 1.59
C GLN A 97 -11.42 2.40 2.26
N LEU A 98 -12.47 3.05 2.78
CA LEU A 98 -13.65 2.33 3.22
C LEU A 98 -14.42 1.79 2.00
N ARG A 99 -15.00 0.61 2.18
CA ARG A 99 -15.91 -0.08 1.27
C ARG A 99 -17.07 -0.61 2.09
N GLU A 100 -18.21 -0.84 1.45
CA GLU A 100 -19.36 -1.48 2.08
C GLU A 100 -19.55 -2.89 1.54
N LYS A 101 -19.72 -3.85 2.44
CA LYS A 101 -20.04 -5.23 2.09
C LYS A 101 -21.54 -5.37 1.84
N VAL A 102 -21.90 -5.59 0.58
CA VAL A 102 -23.29 -5.84 0.18
C VAL A 102 -23.82 -7.10 0.87
N GLY A 103 -25.03 -7.03 1.42
CA GLY A 103 -25.72 -8.17 2.05
C GLY A 103 -25.49 -8.34 3.55
N VAL A 104 -24.84 -7.39 4.23
CA VAL A 104 -24.76 -7.38 5.70
C VAL A 104 -26.05 -6.81 6.28
N MET A 105 -26.83 -7.66 6.96
CA MET A 105 -28.12 -7.29 7.58
C MET A 105 -27.99 -6.92 9.07
N PHE A 106 -26.85 -7.24 9.70
CA PHE A 106 -26.56 -6.96 11.12
C PHE A 106 -25.07 -6.63 11.30
N GLY A 107 -24.76 -5.59 12.10
CA GLY A 107 -23.41 -5.09 12.32
C GLY A 107 -23.01 -3.97 11.34
N SER A 108 -21.76 -3.51 11.42
CA SER A 108 -21.23 -2.52 10.48
C SER A 108 -20.99 -3.18 9.11
N PRO A 109 -21.47 -2.60 8.00
CA PRO A 109 -21.15 -3.06 6.65
C PRO A 109 -19.76 -2.60 6.19
N GLU A 110 -19.09 -1.73 6.94
CA GLU A 110 -17.80 -1.15 6.56
C GLU A 110 -16.68 -2.19 6.55
N THR A 111 -15.88 -2.17 5.49
CA THR A 111 -14.71 -3.02 5.28
C THR A 111 -13.63 -2.24 4.53
N THR A 112 -12.42 -2.79 4.44
CA THR A 112 -11.30 -2.17 3.73
C THR A 112 -10.67 -3.16 2.74
N PRO A 113 -10.19 -2.71 1.57
CA PRO A 113 -9.43 -3.52 0.63
C PRO A 113 -8.13 -4.12 1.21
N GLY A 114 -7.67 -5.22 0.61
CA GLY A 114 -6.42 -5.91 0.98
C GLY A 114 -6.52 -6.76 2.24
#